data_AF-A0A1I0TNE3-F1
#
_entry.id   AF-A0A1I0TNE3-F1
#
_cell.length_a   1.000
_cell.length_b   1.000
_cell.length_c   1.000
_cell.angle_alpha   90.00
_cell.angle_beta   90.00
_cell.angle_gamma   90.00
#
_symmetry.space_group_name_H-M   'P 1'
#
loop_
_entity.id
_entity.type
_entity.pdbx_description
1 polymer ?
#
loop_
_entity_poly.entity_id
_entity_poly.type
_entity_poly.pdbx_seq_one_letter_code
_entity_poly.pdbx_strand_id
1 'polypeptide(L)'
;MLTKEKQTQKFYWLKYETSAIQTMIQHSPGIDQFVFCYLFPETDQPDKPLKLIAYGYMASSNQYSSYFDHLEVYNYSALSLSGPIMMSNNIISLTNILSLINTPDENGDKPDYLVFIPNVNRGNVFYSIKSFKRVDIGDVELFREINANPIFTNPSPPATISDF
;
A
#
# COMPACT_ATOMS: atom_id res chain seq x y z
N MET A 1 -39.20 2.45 -11.49
CA MET A 1 -38.20 1.95 -10.51
C MET A 1 -36.86 2.58 -10.91
N LEU A 2 -36.31 3.47 -10.10
CA LEU A 2 -34.90 3.87 -10.25
C LEU A 2 -34.07 2.67 -9.79
N THR A 3 -33.46 1.96 -10.72
CA THR A 3 -32.36 1.04 -10.42
C THR A 3 -31.31 1.87 -9.69
N LYS A 4 -31.19 1.67 -8.38
CA LYS A 4 -30.15 2.31 -7.58
C LYS A 4 -28.83 1.78 -8.13
N GLU A 5 -28.15 2.58 -8.97
CA GLU A 5 -26.83 2.21 -9.48
C GLU A 5 -25.96 1.85 -8.28
N LYS A 6 -25.57 0.57 -8.21
CA LYS A 6 -24.57 0.16 -7.25
C LYS A 6 -23.26 0.75 -7.76
N GLN A 7 -22.75 1.78 -7.09
CA GLN A 7 -21.42 2.29 -7.36
C GLN A 7 -20.43 1.11 -7.28
N THR A 8 -19.80 0.78 -8.40
CA THR A 8 -18.75 -0.24 -8.48
C THR A 8 -17.41 0.48 -8.64
N GLN A 9 -16.49 0.24 -7.71
CA GLN A 9 -15.15 0.84 -7.73
C GLN A 9 -14.09 -0.25 -7.86
N LYS A 10 -13.11 -0.03 -8.75
CA LYS A 10 -11.93 -0.88 -8.87
C LYS A 10 -10.80 -0.33 -8.01
N PHE A 11 -10.21 -1.20 -7.19
CA PHE A 11 -8.98 -0.95 -6.44
C PHE A 11 -7.89 -1.80 -7.05
N TYR A 12 -6.94 -1.16 -7.71
CA TYR A 12 -5.83 -1.85 -8.35
C TYR A 12 -4.80 -2.30 -7.31
N TRP A 13 -4.06 -3.35 -7.64
CA TRP A 13 -2.83 -3.70 -6.95
C TRP A 13 -1.79 -2.64 -7.27
N LEU A 14 -1.04 -2.22 -6.26
CA LEU A 14 -0.16 -1.06 -6.38
C LEU A 14 1.28 -1.42 -6.02
N LYS A 15 2.21 -1.06 -6.89
CA LYS A 15 3.64 -1.27 -6.75
C LYS A 15 4.29 -0.05 -6.10
N TYR A 16 5.20 -0.30 -5.14
CA TYR A 16 6.05 0.72 -4.55
C TYR A 16 7.51 0.27 -4.53
N GLU A 17 8.34 0.98 -5.28
CA GLU A 17 9.76 0.67 -5.47
C GLU A 17 10.57 0.81 -4.17
N THR A 18 11.42 -0.17 -3.85
CA THR A 18 12.29 -0.12 -2.66
C THR A 18 13.21 1.10 -2.71
N SER A 19 13.70 1.47 -3.88
CA SER A 19 14.52 2.69 -4.07
C SER A 19 13.75 3.98 -3.78
N ALA A 20 12.48 4.05 -4.17
CA ALA A 20 11.61 5.18 -3.86
C ALA A 20 11.32 5.25 -2.34
N ILE A 21 11.01 4.11 -1.71
CA ILE A 21 10.84 4.01 -0.25
C ILE A 21 12.09 4.52 0.48
N GLN A 22 13.28 4.10 0.06
CA GLN A 22 14.53 4.57 0.65
C GLN A 22 14.73 6.07 0.46
N THR A 23 14.38 6.59 -0.72
CA THR A 23 14.43 8.03 -1.03
C THR A 23 13.47 8.83 -0.15
N MET A 24 12.24 8.34 0.06
CA MET A 24 11.27 8.93 0.99
C MET A 24 11.83 9.01 2.42
N ILE A 25 12.44 7.94 2.92
CA ILE A 25 13.03 7.89 4.27
C ILE A 25 14.18 8.90 4.39
N GLN A 26 15.04 8.97 3.39
CA GLN A 26 16.17 9.91 3.37
C GLN A 26 15.71 11.37 3.35
N HIS A 27 14.64 11.69 2.60
CA HIS A 27 14.10 13.04 2.51
C HIS A 27 13.11 13.40 3.63
N SER A 28 12.78 12.47 4.52
CA SER A 28 11.84 12.68 5.63
C SER A 28 12.48 12.35 6.99
N PRO A 29 13.47 13.14 7.46
CA PRO A 29 14.08 12.91 8.77
C PRO A 29 13.05 12.89 9.89
N GLY A 30 13.09 11.87 10.75
CA GLY A 30 12.14 11.70 11.84
C GLY A 30 10.81 11.06 11.44
N ILE A 31 10.70 10.50 10.24
CA ILE A 31 9.56 9.67 9.84
C ILE A 31 9.36 8.51 10.82
N ASP A 32 8.12 8.33 11.28
CA ASP A 32 7.72 7.23 12.16
C ASP A 32 6.75 6.28 11.44
N GLN A 33 6.00 6.80 10.47
CA GLN A 33 4.94 6.09 9.76
C GLN A 33 4.90 6.50 8.30
N PHE A 34 4.47 5.59 7.44
CA PHE A 34 4.01 5.91 6.10
C PHE A 34 2.49 6.00 6.12
N VAL A 35 1.96 7.04 5.47
CA VAL A 35 0.53 7.27 5.30
C VAL A 35 0.22 7.27 3.81
N PHE A 36 -0.68 6.38 3.41
CA PHE A 36 -1.14 6.22 2.04
C PHE A 36 -2.52 6.84 1.87
N CYS A 37 -2.59 7.87 1.04
CA CYS A 37 -3.81 8.61 0.70
C CYS A 37 -4.30 8.21 -0.69
N TYR A 38 -5.62 8.20 -0.90
CA TYR A 38 -6.19 7.94 -2.22
C TYR A 38 -6.06 9.14 -3.14
N LEU A 39 -5.60 8.91 -4.36
CA LEU A 39 -5.54 9.89 -5.44
C LEU A 39 -6.43 9.44 -6.60
N PHE A 40 -7.37 10.30 -6.97
CA PHE A 40 -8.05 10.26 -8.25
C PHE A 40 -7.27 11.17 -9.20
N PRO A 41 -6.39 10.62 -10.05
CA PRO A 41 -5.51 11.44 -10.89
C PRO A 41 -6.31 12.38 -11.80
N GLU A 42 -7.43 11.90 -12.36
CA GLU A 42 -8.41 12.72 -13.06
C GLU A 42 -9.81 12.19 -12.76
N THR A 43 -10.72 13.08 -12.37
CA THR A 43 -12.08 12.72 -11.91
C THR A 43 -13.08 12.58 -13.04
N ASP A 44 -12.74 13.05 -14.23
CA ASP A 44 -13.53 13.05 -15.45
C ASP A 44 -13.08 11.99 -16.47
N GLN A 45 -11.94 11.33 -16.25
CA GLN A 45 -11.44 10.24 -17.08
C GLN A 45 -11.64 8.88 -16.40
N PRO A 46 -12.65 8.08 -16.81
CA PRO A 46 -12.95 6.79 -16.19
C PRO A 46 -11.82 5.77 -16.37
N ASP A 47 -10.92 6.00 -17.33
CA ASP A 47 -9.82 5.11 -17.66
C ASP A 47 -8.60 5.30 -16.76
N LYS A 48 -8.55 6.37 -15.95
CA LYS A 48 -7.42 6.58 -15.04
C LYS A 48 -7.68 5.90 -13.69
N PRO A 49 -6.87 4.89 -13.31
CA PRO A 49 -7.11 4.12 -12.11
C PRO A 49 -6.87 4.96 -10.86
N LEU A 50 -7.66 4.68 -9.82
CA LEU A 50 -7.41 5.10 -8.44
C LEU A 50 -6.00 4.65 -8.02
N LYS A 51 -5.21 5.56 -7.46
CA LYS A 51 -3.85 5.28 -6.97
C LYS A 51 -3.72 5.64 -5.50
N LEU A 52 -2.59 5.24 -4.91
CA LEU A 52 -2.16 5.72 -3.60
C LEU A 52 -1.00 6.72 -3.76
N ILE A 53 -1.00 7.74 -2.93
CA ILE A 53 0.16 8.60 -2.66
C ILE A 53 0.70 8.24 -1.29
N ALA A 54 2.00 8.01 -1.18
CA ALA A 54 2.70 7.83 0.08
C ALA A 54 3.20 9.17 0.61
N TYR A 55 2.99 9.41 1.90
CA TYR A 55 3.65 10.46 2.68
C TYR A 55 4.36 9.83 3.88
N GLY A 56 5.48 10.41 4.28
CA GLY A 56 6.02 10.20 5.61
C GLY A 56 5.23 11.01 6.64
N TYR A 57 5.07 10.46 7.84
CA TYR A 57 4.47 11.15 8.97
C TYR A 57 5.42 11.08 10.17
N MET A 58 5.73 12.25 10.74
CA MET A 58 6.55 12.45 11.92
C MET A 58 5.63 12.73 13.11
N ALA A 59 5.49 11.77 14.01
CA ALA A 59 4.57 11.87 15.14
C ALA A 59 5.06 12.89 16.19
N SER A 60 6.37 13.03 16.36
CA SER A 60 6.98 13.97 17.31
C SER A 60 6.66 15.44 17.01
N SER A 61 6.56 15.80 15.73
CA SER A 61 6.20 17.15 15.28
C SER A 61 4.77 17.27 14.74
N ASN A 62 4.03 16.16 14.64
CA ASN A 62 2.70 16.07 14.02
C ASN A 62 2.68 16.66 12.60
N GLN A 63 3.64 16.24 11.77
CA GLN A 63 3.82 16.76 10.42
C GLN A 63 3.92 15.64 9.40
N TYR A 64 3.45 15.93 8.19
CA TYR A 64 3.71 15.11 7.01
C TYR A 64 4.97 15.59 6.31
N SER A 65 5.66 14.67 5.63
CA SER A 65 6.77 14.99 4.75
C SER A 65 6.32 15.90 3.60
N SER A 66 7.21 16.82 3.19
CA SER A 66 7.03 17.59 1.96
C SER A 66 7.30 16.76 0.71
N TYR A 67 8.15 15.73 0.83
CA TYR A 67 8.38 14.73 -0.20
C TYR A 67 7.27 13.67 -0.19
N PHE A 68 6.79 13.26 -1.35
CA PHE A 68 5.73 12.26 -1.50
C PHE A 68 5.97 11.42 -2.76
N ASP A 69 5.46 10.18 -2.75
CA ASP A 69 5.59 9.26 -3.89
C ASP A 69 4.22 8.79 -4.38
N HIS A 70 4.11 8.54 -5.68
CA HIS A 70 2.93 7.89 -6.26
C HIS A 70 3.19 6.40 -6.42
N LEU A 71 2.24 5.57 -5.99
CA LEU A 71 2.31 4.14 -6.28
C LEU A 71 1.79 3.85 -7.70
N GLU A 72 2.46 2.92 -8.36
CA GLU A 72 2.16 2.52 -9.74
C GLU A 72 1.20 1.33 -9.78
N VAL A 73 0.44 1.17 -10.86
CA VAL A 73 -0.42 -0.02 -11.02
C VAL A 73 0.45 -1.25 -11.28
N TYR A 74 0.16 -2.34 -10.57
CA TYR A 74 0.83 -3.63 -10.74
C TYR A 74 -0.04 -4.60 -11.55
N ASN A 75 0.46 -5.05 -12.70
CA ASN A 75 -0.11 -6.08 -13.58
C ASN A 75 -1.61 -5.92 -13.93
N TYR A 76 -2.17 -4.72 -13.79
CA TYR A 76 -3.60 -4.43 -13.97
C TYR A 76 -4.56 -5.31 -13.16
N SER A 77 -4.06 -5.98 -12.12
CA SER A 77 -4.88 -6.74 -11.16
C SER A 77 -5.71 -5.78 -10.33
N ALA A 78 -7.00 -6.09 -10.13
CA ALA A 78 -7.89 -5.22 -9.37
C ALA A 78 -8.94 -6.00 -8.56
N LEU A 79 -9.25 -5.50 -7.37
CA LEU A 79 -10.42 -5.88 -6.60
C LEU A 79 -11.60 -5.00 -7.01
N SER A 80 -12.66 -5.60 -7.53
CA SER A 80 -13.91 -4.89 -7.86
C SER A 80 -14.86 -4.94 -6.68
N LEU A 81 -15.19 -3.79 -6.12
CA LEU A 81 -16.08 -3.66 -4.96
C LEU A 81 -17.37 -2.95 -5.35
N SER A 82 -18.47 -3.31 -4.70
CA SER A 82 -19.78 -2.67 -4.88
C SER A 82 -20.45 -2.43 -3.54
N GLY A 83 -21.16 -1.32 -3.40
CA GLY A 83 -21.83 -0.93 -2.15
C GLY A 83 -21.01 0.06 -1.30
N PRO A 84 -21.46 0.36 -0.08
CA PRO A 84 -20.78 1.32 0.78
C PRO A 84 -19.42 0.78 1.20
N ILE A 85 -18.36 1.53 0.89
CA ILE A 85 -16.98 1.24 1.27
C ILE A 85 -16.35 2.50 1.84
N MET A 86 -15.51 2.33 2.86
CA MET A 86 -14.77 3.41 3.48
C MET A 86 -13.34 3.42 2.94
N MET A 87 -13.00 4.50 2.25
CA MET A 87 -11.68 4.78 1.72
C MET A 87 -10.92 5.69 2.68
N SER A 88 -10.34 5.08 3.71
CA SER A 88 -9.54 5.80 4.71
C SER A 88 -8.06 5.82 4.36
N ASN A 89 -7.34 6.81 4.88
CA ASN A 89 -5.88 6.78 4.85
C ASN A 89 -5.38 5.48 5.48
N ASN A 90 -4.42 4.86 4.81
CA ASN A 90 -3.84 3.59 5.21
C ASN A 90 -2.46 3.82 5.80
N ILE A 91 -2.20 3.29 6.99
CA ILE A 91 -1.02 3.61 7.78
C ILE A 91 -0.18 2.34 7.96
N ILE A 92 1.14 2.49 7.90
CA ILE A 92 2.08 1.44 8.28
C ILE A 92 3.26 2.07 9.01
N SER A 93 3.79 1.39 10.03
CA SER A 93 4.96 1.90 10.76
C SER A 93 6.22 1.84 9.90
N LEU A 94 7.15 2.75 10.17
CA LEU A 94 8.48 2.72 9.57
C LEU A 94 9.16 1.36 9.81
N THR A 95 9.06 0.81 11.03
CA THR A 95 9.63 -0.51 11.36
C THR A 95 9.10 -1.62 10.46
N ASN A 96 7.80 -1.65 10.18
CA ASN A 96 7.20 -2.66 9.33
C ASN A 96 7.65 -2.51 7.87
N ILE A 97 7.73 -1.28 7.36
CA ILE A 97 8.27 -1.00 6.02
C ILE A 97 9.76 -1.38 5.93
N LEU A 98 10.55 -1.04 6.94
CA LEU A 98 11.98 -1.41 6.98
C LEU A 98 12.16 -2.92 7.02
N SER A 99 11.33 -3.66 7.76
CA SER A 99 11.33 -5.13 7.71
C SER A 99 10.97 -5.63 6.32
N LEU A 100 9.91 -5.08 5.70
CA LEU A 100 9.49 -5.47 4.35
C LEU A 100 10.59 -5.32 3.31
N ILE A 101 11.41 -4.26 3.37
CA ILE A 101 12.42 -3.98 2.35
C ILE A 101 13.83 -4.49 2.68
N ASN A 102 14.12 -4.80 3.96
CA ASN A 102 15.45 -5.23 4.39
C ASN A 102 15.55 -6.69 4.79
N THR A 103 14.44 -7.40 5.01
CA THR A 103 14.47 -8.84 5.28
C THR A 103 14.90 -9.57 4.02
N PRO A 104 16.06 -10.25 4.02
CA PRO A 104 16.50 -11.04 2.89
C PRO A 104 15.74 -12.37 2.82
N ASP A 105 15.73 -12.99 1.65
CA ASP A 105 15.30 -14.38 1.46
C ASP A 105 16.38 -15.39 1.86
N GLU A 106 16.14 -16.67 1.60
CA GLU A 106 17.08 -17.78 1.89
C GLU A 106 18.42 -17.63 1.14
N ASN A 107 18.46 -16.87 0.04
CA ASN A 107 19.66 -16.63 -0.76
C ASN A 107 20.38 -15.32 -0.37
N GLY A 108 19.87 -14.58 0.62
CA GLY A 108 20.41 -13.29 1.03
C GLY A 108 19.91 -12.11 0.19
N ASP A 109 18.96 -12.35 -0.72
CA ASP A 109 18.44 -11.35 -1.64
C ASP A 109 17.36 -10.50 -0.99
N LYS A 110 17.36 -9.20 -1.29
CA LYS A 110 16.36 -8.24 -0.81
C LYS A 110 15.34 -7.92 -1.90
N PRO A 111 14.12 -7.50 -1.52
CA PRO A 111 13.10 -7.16 -2.50
C PRO A 111 13.42 -5.84 -3.22
N ASP A 112 13.11 -5.85 -4.51
CA ASP A 112 13.20 -4.68 -5.38
C ASP A 112 12.02 -3.72 -5.20
N TYR A 113 10.85 -4.26 -4.86
CA TYR A 113 9.63 -3.48 -4.65
C TYR A 113 8.62 -4.23 -3.78
N LEU A 114 7.62 -3.49 -3.32
CA LEU A 114 6.48 -3.99 -2.58
C LEU A 114 5.21 -3.92 -3.43
N VAL A 115 4.31 -4.88 -3.26
CA VAL A 115 2.98 -4.88 -3.87
C VAL A 115 1.91 -4.79 -2.79
N PHE A 116 1.11 -3.74 -2.88
CA PHE A 116 -0.04 -3.45 -2.04
C PHE A 116 -1.28 -4.06 -2.69
N ILE A 117 -1.82 -5.08 -2.04
CA ILE A 117 -2.97 -5.85 -2.52
C ILE A 117 -4.21 -5.41 -1.72
N PRO A 118 -5.20 -4.77 -2.38
CA PRO A 118 -6.38 -4.27 -1.69
C PRO A 118 -7.22 -5.42 -1.13
N ASN A 119 -7.72 -5.22 0.08
CA ASN A 119 -8.63 -6.08 0.82
C ASN A 119 -9.68 -5.23 1.53
N VAL A 120 -10.75 -5.89 1.98
CA VAL A 120 -11.84 -5.22 2.71
C VAL A 120 -12.15 -5.98 3.98
N ASN A 121 -12.19 -5.27 5.10
CA ASN A 121 -12.67 -5.82 6.36
C ASN A 121 -13.61 -4.81 7.03
N ARG A 122 -14.79 -5.27 7.44
CA ARG A 122 -15.85 -4.43 8.04
C ARG A 122 -16.12 -3.14 7.25
N GLY A 123 -16.06 -3.23 5.91
CA GLY A 123 -16.28 -2.09 5.00
C GLY A 123 -15.09 -1.13 4.84
N ASN A 124 -14.00 -1.31 5.56
CA ASN A 124 -12.77 -0.51 5.40
C ASN A 124 -11.84 -1.16 4.38
N VAL A 125 -11.35 -0.36 3.44
CA VAL A 125 -10.30 -0.80 2.49
C VAL A 125 -8.94 -0.70 3.16
N PHE A 126 -8.20 -1.80 3.14
CA PHE A 126 -6.81 -1.90 3.59
C PHE A 126 -5.98 -2.72 2.59
N TYR A 127 -4.67 -2.78 2.79
CA TYR A 127 -3.76 -3.46 1.88
C TYR A 127 -2.94 -4.51 2.61
N SER A 128 -2.92 -5.74 2.08
CA SER A 128 -1.87 -6.70 2.41
C SER A 128 -0.64 -6.37 1.57
N ILE A 129 0.54 -6.50 2.16
CA ILE A 129 1.78 -6.10 1.52
C ILE A 129 2.67 -7.31 1.32
N LYS A 130 3.09 -7.50 0.07
CA LYS A 130 4.01 -8.56 -0.35
C LYS A 130 5.29 -7.94 -0.90
N SER A 131 6.40 -8.64 -0.70
CA SER A 131 7.73 -8.25 -1.17
C SER A 131 8.07 -9.05 -2.42
N PHE A 132 8.67 -8.41 -3.42
CA PHE A 132 9.01 -9.05 -4.69
C PHE A 132 10.44 -8.69 -5.14
N LYS A 133 11.08 -9.64 -5.81
CA LYS A 133 12.34 -9.46 -6.53
C LYS A 133 12.09 -9.63 -8.02
N ARG A 134 12.72 -8.78 -8.83
CA ARG A 134 12.78 -8.94 -10.27
C ARG A 134 13.82 -9.98 -10.62
N VAL A 135 13.42 -10.95 -11.42
CA VAL A 135 14.34 -11.88 -12.08
C VAL A 135 14.09 -11.84 -13.57
N ASP A 136 15.06 -12.28 -14.37
CA ASP A 136 14.99 -12.16 -15.84
C ASP A 136 13.80 -12.88 -16.48
N ILE A 137 13.17 -13.82 -15.74
CA ILE A 137 12.04 -14.65 -16.20
C ILE A 137 10.72 -14.26 -15.49
N GLY A 138 10.67 -13.09 -14.84
CA GLY A 138 9.48 -12.55 -14.20
C GLY A 138 9.71 -12.10 -12.75
N ASP A 139 8.62 -11.87 -12.04
CA ASP A 139 8.66 -11.38 -10.67
C ASP A 139 8.49 -12.53 -9.67
N VAL A 140 9.39 -12.64 -8.70
CA VAL A 140 9.33 -13.68 -7.66
C VAL A 140 8.91 -13.05 -6.34
N GLU A 141 7.83 -13.57 -5.76
CA GLU A 141 7.42 -13.21 -4.40
C GLU A 141 8.48 -13.71 -3.40
N LEU A 142 9.04 -12.80 -2.62
CA LEU A 142 9.93 -13.14 -1.52
C LEU A 142 9.07 -13.44 -0.28
N PHE A 143 8.96 -14.72 0.06
CA PHE A 143 8.31 -15.14 1.28
C PHE A 143 9.17 -14.73 2.47
N ARG A 144 8.60 -13.96 3.40
CA ARG A 144 9.09 -14.00 4.78
C ARG A 144 8.83 -15.41 5.31
N GLU A 145 9.69 -15.89 6.20
CA GLU A 145 9.68 -17.23 6.80
C GLU A 145 8.27 -17.84 6.90
N ILE A 146 8.14 -19.16 6.76
CA ILE A 146 6.86 -19.91 6.69
C ILE A 146 5.85 -19.56 7.81
N ASN A 147 6.29 -18.95 8.92
CA ASN A 147 5.46 -18.51 10.05
C ASN A 147 5.43 -16.99 10.31
N ALA A 148 5.93 -16.16 9.39
CA ALA A 148 5.92 -14.73 9.55
C ALA A 148 4.50 -14.18 9.36
N ASN A 149 4.04 -13.38 10.32
CA ASN A 149 2.74 -12.74 10.23
C ASN A 149 2.69 -11.81 8.99
N PRO A 150 1.63 -11.89 8.18
CA PRO A 150 1.44 -10.95 7.09
C PRO A 150 1.42 -9.51 7.62
N ILE A 151 2.00 -8.59 6.85
CA ILE A 151 1.95 -7.17 7.17
C ILE A 151 0.85 -6.51 6.35
N PHE A 152 0.01 -5.77 7.06
CA PHE A 152 -1.10 -5.02 6.52
C PHE A 152 -0.93 -3.53 6.79
N THR A 153 -1.52 -2.71 5.92
CA THR A 153 -1.82 -1.33 6.30
C THR A 153 -3.00 -1.30 7.25
N ASN A 154 -3.01 -0.30 8.12
CA ASN A 154 -4.06 -0.04 9.07
C ASN A 154 -4.89 1.15 8.59
N PRO A 155 -6.17 0.99 8.23
CA PRO A 155 -7.00 2.14 7.89
C PRO A 155 -7.16 3.06 9.12
N SER A 156 -7.31 4.35 8.88
CA SER A 156 -7.73 5.33 9.88
C SER A 156 -9.27 5.35 9.98
N PRO A 157 -9.97 5.58 11.12
CA PRO A 157 -9.53 6.37 12.29
C PRO A 157 -9.98 5.81 13.65
N PRO A 158 -9.06 5.41 14.54
CA PRO A 158 -8.57 4.01 14.55
C PRO A 158 -9.25 3.05 13.54
N ALA A 159 -8.49 2.14 12.92
CA ALA A 159 -9.03 0.83 12.53
C ALA A 159 -7.98 -0.28 12.64
N THR A 160 -7.89 -0.90 13.82
CA THR A 160 -6.95 -1.96 14.23
C THR A 160 -7.47 -3.34 13.84
N ILE A 161 -7.17 -3.75 12.61
CA ILE A 161 -7.56 -5.04 12.01
C ILE A 161 -7.45 -6.20 13.03
N SER A 162 -8.59 -6.81 13.41
CA SER A 162 -8.68 -7.99 14.26
C SER A 162 -9.46 -9.12 13.57
N ASP A 163 -8.92 -10.34 13.74
CA ASP A 163 -9.25 -11.67 13.20
C ASP A 163 -8.81 -11.95 11.75
N PHE A 164 -7.56 -12.42 11.63
CA PHE A 164 -7.14 -13.46 10.67
C PHE A 164 -6.55 -14.63 11.45
#